data_AF-A0A968KJA7-F1
#
_entry.id   AF-A0A968KJA7-F1
#
_cell.length_a   1.000
_cell.length_b   1.000
_cell.length_c   1.000
_cell.angle_alpha   90.00
_cell.angle_beta   90.00
_cell.angle_gamma   90.00
#
_symmetry.space_group_name_H-M   'P 1'
#
loop_
_entity.id
_entity.type
_entity.pdbx_description
1 polymer ?
#
loop_
_entity_poly.entity_id
_entity_poly.type
_entity_poly.pdbx_seq_one_letter_code
_entity_poly.pdbx_strand_id
1 'polypeptide(L)' 'FKETAREHGVHIREVLWIMGNYDICAIAEAADDQTACSLLLKVGAWGNVRSTTYRAFDREEMVNMVKRLE' A
#
# COMPACT_ATOMS: atom_id res chain seq x y z
N PHE A 1 -8.13 -7.86 8.02
CA PHE A 1 -7.12 -6.78 7.91
C PHE A 1 -7.71 -5.41 7.58
N LYS A 2 -8.84 -5.28 6.86
CA LYS A 2 -9.48 -3.98 6.59
C LYS A 2 -9.81 -3.17 7.87
N GLU A 3 -10.31 -3.82 8.91
CA GLU A 3 -10.56 -3.18 10.21
C GLU A 3 -9.26 -2.68 10.86
N THR A 4 -8.24 -3.54 10.94
CA THR A 4 -6.90 -3.17 11.40
C THR A 4 -6.30 -2.01 10.60
N ALA A 5 -6.48 -2.00 9.28
CA ALA A 5 -6.03 -0.89 8.43
C ALA A 5 -6.69 0.42 8.83
N ARG A 6 -8.01 0.41 9.05
CA ARG A 6 -8.76 1.59 9.52
C ARG A 6 -8.27 2.08 10.88
N GLU A 7 -7.99 1.18 11.82
CA GLU A 7 -7.41 1.52 13.14
C GLU A 7 -6.04 2.19 13.03
N HIS A 8 -5.28 1.87 11.98
CA HIS A 8 -3.96 2.45 11.69
C HIS A 8 -4.04 3.63 10.70
N GLY A 9 -5.24 4.17 10.43
CA GLY A 9 -5.40 5.34 9.54
C GLY A 9 -5.22 5.05 8.04
N VAL A 10 -5.32 3.78 7.63
CA VAL A 10 -5.20 3.35 6.23
C VAL A 10 -6.55 2.92 5.68
N HIS A 11 -6.91 3.47 4.52
CA HIS A 11 -8.10 3.06 3.77
C HIS A 11 -7.73 1.98 2.75
N ILE A 12 -8.38 0.81 2.81
CA ILE A 12 -8.22 -0.26 1.81
C ILE A 12 -9.27 -0.08 0.73
N ARG A 13 -8.85 0.44 -0.42
CA ARG A 13 -9.71 0.67 -1.59
C ARG A 13 -10.17 -0.65 -2.21
N GLU A 14 -9.24 -1.58 -2.39
CA GLU A 14 -9.54 -2.84 -3.06
C GLU A 14 -8.65 -3.99 -2.56
N VAL A 15 -9.18 -5.20 -2.64
CA VAL A 15 -8.44 -6.45 -2.41
C VAL A 15 -8.77 -7.38 -3.56
N LEU A 16 -7.74 -7.78 -4.30
CA LEU A 16 -7.82 -8.60 -5.49
C LEU A 16 -7.10 -9.92 -5.23
N TRP A 17 -7.72 -11.02 -5.65
CA TRP A 17 -7.05 -12.31 -5.77
C TRP A 17 -6.45 -12.38 -7.16
N ILE A 18 -5.14 -12.58 -7.22
CA ILE A 18 -4.37 -12.55 -8.47
C ILE A 18 -3.65 -13.88 -8.65
N MET A 19 -3.34 -14.22 -9.90
CA MET A 19 -2.57 -15.41 -10.25
C MET A 19 -1.15 -14.99 -10.60
N GLY A 20 -0.15 -15.70 -10.06
CA GLY A 20 1.26 -15.43 -10.31
C GLY A 20 2.11 -15.62 -9.05
N ASN A 21 3.07 -14.72 -8.82
CA ASN A 21 4.01 -14.82 -7.69
C ASN A 21 3.40 -14.44 -6.32
N TYR A 22 2.17 -13.90 -6.32
CA TYR A 22 1.46 -13.48 -5.11
C TYR A 22 0.00 -13.92 -5.24
N ASP A 23 -0.65 -14.21 -4.11
CA ASP A 23 -2.07 -14.58 -4.07
C ASP A 23 -3.00 -13.36 -3.97
N ILE A 24 -2.48 -12.24 -3.42
CA ILE A 24 -3.27 -11.04 -3.11
C ILE A 24 -2.54 -9.78 -3.57
N CYS A 25 -3.29 -8.88 -4.19
CA CYS A 25 -2.92 -7.47 -4.35
C CYS A 25 -3.95 -6.61 -3.59
N ALA A 26 -3.47 -5.71 -2.73
CA ALA A 26 -4.32 -4.77 -2.02
C ALA A 26 -3.94 -3.35 -2.41
N ILE A 27 -4.94 -2.53 -2.74
CA ILE A 27 -4.72 -1.11 -2.97
C ILE A 27 -5.11 -0.35 -1.71
N ALA A 28 -4.14 0.36 -1.13
CA ALA A 28 -4.28 1.06 0.13
C ALA A 28 -3.91 2.54 -0.03
N GLU A 29 -4.65 3.39 0.65
CA GLU A 29 -4.44 4.84 0.72
C GLU A 29 -4.15 5.22 2.18
N ALA A 30 -3.10 6.02 2.38
CA ALA A 30 -2.66 6.51 3.68
C ALA A 30 -2.25 7.98 3.55
N ALA A 31 -2.29 8.72 4.66
CA ALA A 31 -1.88 10.13 4.66
C ALA A 31 -0.38 10.32 4.34
N ASP A 32 0.44 9.36 4.74
CA ASP A 32 1.89 9.34 4.52
C ASP A 32 2.46 7.91 4.55
N ASP A 33 3.74 7.79 4.19
CA ASP A 33 4.46 6.51 4.11
C ASP A 33 4.62 5.86 5.50
N GLN A 34 4.74 6.65 6.56
CA GLN A 34 4.86 6.18 7.94
C GLN A 34 3.58 5.48 8.40
N THR A 35 2.42 6.05 8.08
CA THR A 35 1.10 5.49 8.36
C THR A 35 0.94 4.15 7.64
N ALA A 36 1.28 4.08 6.36
CA ALA A 36 1.27 2.82 5.60
C ALA A 36 2.24 1.77 6.19
N CYS A 37 3.46 2.19 6.55
CA CYS A 37 4.48 1.31 7.14
C CYS A 37 4.02 0.70 8.48
N SER A 38 3.36 1.49 9.32
CA SER A 38 2.83 1.01 10.61
C SER A 38 1.86 -0.17 10.45
N LEU A 39 0.96 -0.10 9.46
CA LEU A 39 0.05 -1.19 9.11
C LEU A 39 0.82 -2.42 8.61
N LEU A 40 1.82 -2.23 7.73
CA LEU A 40 2.59 -3.33 7.18
C LEU A 40 3.37 -4.09 8.25
N LEU A 41 3.95 -3.37 9.23
CA LEU A 41 4.59 -3.99 10.39
C LEU A 41 3.58 -4.76 11.25
N LYS A 42 2.38 -4.21 11.46
CA LYS A 42 1.32 -4.90 12.20
C LYS A 42 0.88 -6.18 11.49
N VAL A 43 0.71 -6.14 10.17
CA VAL A 43 0.35 -7.32 9.37
C VAL A 43 1.48 -8.34 9.37
N GLY A 44 2.73 -7.92 9.21
CA GLY A 44 3.90 -8.80 9.28
C GLY A 44 4.05 -9.50 10.64
N ALA A 45 3.68 -8.82 11.73
CA ALA A 45 3.72 -9.38 13.08
C ALA A 45 2.74 -10.56 13.28
N TRP A 46 1.74 -10.75 12.42
CA TRP A 46 0.87 -11.93 12.45
C TRP A 46 1.57 -13.22 11.98
N GLY A 47 2.72 -13.10 11.30
CA GLY A 47 3.55 -14.24 10.89
C GLY A 47 3.00 -15.08 9.74
N ASN A 48 1.83 -14.73 9.20
CA ASN A 48 1.16 -15.47 8.13
C ASN A 48 1.18 -14.75 6.78
N VAL A 49 1.71 -13.51 6.71
CA VAL A 49 1.79 -12.71 5.49
C VAL A 49 3.18 -12.11 5.36
N ARG A 50 3.78 -12.25 4.17
CA ARG A 50 4.97 -11.49 3.74
C ARG A 50 4.56 -10.56 2.62
N SER A 51 4.62 -9.25 2.85
CA SER A 51 4.22 -8.24 1.88
C SER A 51 5.41 -7.73 1.06
N THR A 52 5.15 -7.45 -0.22
CA THR A 52 5.97 -6.55 -1.04
C THR A 52 5.16 -5.29 -1.29
N THR A 53 5.68 -4.13 -0.90
CA THR A 53 4.94 -2.87 -0.96
C THR A 53 5.56 -1.94 -2.00
N TYR A 54 4.69 -1.32 -2.80
CA TYR A 54 5.06 -0.31 -3.78
C TYR A 54 4.36 1.01 -3.44
N ARG A 55 5.09 2.13 -3.51
CA ARG A 55 4.48 3.45 -3.55
C ARG A 55 3.91 3.67 -4.95
N ALA A 56 2.61 3.88 -5.05
CA ALA A 56 1.97 4.28 -6.29
C ALA A 56 2.10 5.80 -6.45
N PHE A 57 2.42 6.25 -7.65
CA PHE A 57 2.35 7.66 -8.03
C PHE A 57 1.16 7.84 -8.94
N ASP A 58 0.37 8.89 -8.70
CA ASP A 58 -0.69 9.27 -9.61
C ASP A 58 -0.15 9.96 -10.88
N ARG A 59 -1.06 10.26 -11.81
CA ARG A 59 -0.71 10.91 -13.08
C ARG A 59 -0.06 12.29 -12.85
N GLU A 60 -0.56 13.06 -11.89
CA GLU A 60 -0.09 14.42 -11.63
C GLU A 60 1.31 14.39 -10.99
N GLU A 61 1.52 13.53 -10.00
CA GLU A 61 2.84 13.27 -9.40
C GLU A 61 3.85 12.88 -10.49
N MET A 62 3.50 11.93 -11.35
CA MET A 62 4.37 11.49 -12.45
C MET A 62 4.72 12.65 -13.40
N VAL A 63 3.73 13.46 -13.81
CA VAL A 63 3.97 14.63 -14.67
C VAL A 63 4.89 15.64 -13.98
N ASN A 64 4.67 15.91 -12.70
CA ASN A 64 5.51 16.83 -11.93
C ASN A 64 6.93 16.31 -11.77
N MET A 65 7.13 15.00 -11.59
CA MET A 65 8.46 14.39 -11.55
C MET A 65 9.20 14.54 -12.88
N VAL A 66 8.53 14.35 -14.02
CA VAL A 66 9.13 14.53 -15.35
C VAL A 66 9.52 15.98 -15.58
N LYS A 67 8.67 16.95 -15.22
CA LYS A 67 8.98 18.39 -15.36
C LYS A 67 10.22 18.85 -14.59
N ARG A 68 10.58 18.15 -13.51
CA ARG A 68 11.79 18.46 -12.73
C ARG A 68 13.10 18.01 -13.38
N LEU A 69 13.02 17.26 -14.48
CA LEU A 69 14.19 16.81 -15.25
C LEU A 69 14.62 17.80 -16.32
N GLU A 70 13.76 18.76 -16.66
CA GLU A 70 14.02 19.89 -17.57
C GLU A 70 14.68 21.05 -16.82
#